data_AF-A0A4Q1BJQ6-F1
#
_entry.id   AF-A0A4Q1BJQ6-F1
#
_cell.length_a   1.000
_cell.length_b   1.000
_cell.length_c   1.000
_cell.angle_alpha   90.00
_cell.angle_beta   90.00
_cell.angle_gamma   90.00
#
_symmetry.space_group_name_H-M   'P 1'
#
loop_
_entity.id
_entity.type
_entity.pdbx_description
1 polymer ?
#
loop_
_entity_poly.entity_id
_entity_poly.type
_entity_poly.pdbx_seq_one_letter_code
_entity_poly.pdbx_strand_id
1 'polypeptide(L)'
;MERNNEEGLRDALAQALGVYGMLRSDNQRRMLLSDLSSEIALNEGPTACLLVVLVLHSSKTNASGKAEYAAFIRNKDLSVCPVFLLSLYLFARFYCGPSPSGFPNLATRANWYDLPLLSDGKNRLKEVSYDTQRRAINEALKAANVHTYQKTHVNRRLGARLAEQGGASPDEIARAGHWAHSVLEIHYLTHIPRKTLRALAGFPVEGKGFFLPRAVTPSPTLLRKIFPDVDKWTALLNSPIHQQQELTGRMFLQTIASLREVFLQDIPHWRKLFPSLYIFNHPLFADEEYKRFEGEALTRTISNEQRYDDRIAQALPILHELLQTQTRAHQQSFQDILSNVLQLNQSQIQNQEQIKAVSDGITLIQTALSRPVIIPGPLQSLLSDMTRDLSNMDVQQSSSSSSSLSAPMYSVPLSSTTLPSSSNSFDPSSFIQLEPFTMSRSVCTVQELWQEYTIGLNGRPSVQSQYENGAHGLKDASETEKRFYRRRMGVIKAVKELMKSREITGSEAAKFLDVHRQGLKNPSLDALQNWLSKASAIDILSV
;
A
#
# COMPACT_ATOMS: atom_id res chain seq x y z
N MET A 1 -4.68 26.92 18.73
CA MET A 1 -3.61 27.91 18.98
C MET A 1 -3.89 28.83 20.17
N GLU A 2 -5.08 28.76 20.79
CA GLU A 2 -5.42 29.50 22.02
C GLU A 2 -4.44 29.24 23.17
N ARG A 3 -3.95 28.00 23.29
CA ARG A 3 -2.86 27.65 24.21
C ARG A 3 -1.54 28.12 23.62
N ASN A 4 -1.26 29.41 23.82
CA ASN A 4 -0.15 30.16 23.24
C ASN A 4 1.20 29.84 23.90
N ASN A 5 1.62 28.58 23.83
CA ASN A 5 2.86 28.07 24.38
C ASN A 5 3.41 26.89 23.57
N GLU A 6 4.61 26.44 23.92
CA GLU A 6 5.28 25.34 23.22
C GLU A 6 4.47 24.05 23.29
N GLU A 7 3.87 23.73 24.45
CA GLU A 7 3.06 22.53 24.57
C GLU A 7 1.85 22.58 23.64
N GLY A 8 1.25 23.76 23.42
CA GLY A 8 0.15 23.95 22.48
C GLY A 8 0.56 23.59 21.05
N LEU A 9 1.76 24.02 20.63
CA LEU A 9 2.33 23.65 19.32
C LEU A 9 2.69 22.15 19.25
N ARG A 10 3.26 21.58 20.32
CA ARG A 10 3.51 20.14 20.44
C ARG A 10 2.24 19.33 20.24
N ASP A 11 1.16 19.72 20.91
CA ASP A 11 -0.09 18.98 20.87
C ASP A 11 -0.80 19.12 19.51
N ALA A 12 -0.65 20.28 18.85
CA ALA A 12 -1.10 20.47 17.46
C ALA A 12 -0.32 19.57 16.49
N LEU A 13 1.00 19.49 16.62
CA LEU A 13 1.81 18.54 15.84
C LEU A 13 1.39 17.09 16.15
N ALA A 14 1.18 16.73 17.41
CA ALA A 14 0.73 15.39 17.78
C ALA A 14 -0.60 15.02 17.09
N GLN A 15 -1.54 15.97 17.01
CA GLN A 15 -2.77 15.76 16.25
C GLN A 15 -2.51 15.55 14.77
N ALA A 16 -1.67 16.40 14.16
CA ALA A 16 -1.29 16.28 12.75
C ALA A 16 -0.62 14.93 12.45
N LEU A 17 0.31 14.47 13.29
CA LEU A 17 0.94 13.15 13.17
C LEU A 17 -0.08 12.01 13.25
N GLY A 18 -1.09 12.14 14.13
CA GLY A 18 -2.16 11.16 14.25
C GLY A 18 -3.12 11.11 13.07
N VAL A 19 -3.39 12.24 12.43
CA VAL A 19 -4.29 12.34 11.26
C VAL A 19 -3.53 11.99 9.98
N TYR A 20 -2.49 12.76 9.66
CA TYR A 20 -1.79 12.71 8.38
C TYR A 20 -0.79 11.56 8.29
N GLY A 21 -0.19 11.16 9.42
CA GLY A 21 0.62 9.94 9.50
C GLY A 21 -0.19 8.69 9.89
N MET A 22 -1.50 8.83 10.16
CA MET A 22 -2.37 7.76 10.69
C MET A 22 -1.78 6.99 11.88
N LEU A 23 -0.99 7.70 12.69
CA LEU A 23 -0.26 7.12 13.80
C LEU A 23 -1.15 6.92 15.02
N ARG A 24 -0.91 5.81 15.73
CA ARG A 24 -1.48 5.60 17.07
C ARG A 24 -0.77 6.51 18.08
N SER A 25 -1.45 6.85 19.16
CA SER A 25 -0.89 7.63 20.27
C SER A 25 0.46 7.08 20.76
N ASP A 26 0.62 5.76 20.85
CA ASP A 26 1.88 5.15 21.29
C ASP A 26 3.05 5.44 20.33
N ASN A 27 2.82 5.27 19.02
CA ASN A 27 3.82 5.56 17.98
C ASN A 27 4.18 7.06 17.95
N GLN A 28 3.20 7.94 18.16
CA GLN A 28 3.45 9.39 18.17
C GLN A 28 4.36 9.81 19.31
N ARG A 29 4.12 9.31 20.54
CA ARG A 29 4.88 9.71 21.72
C ARG A 29 6.30 9.16 21.70
N ARG A 30 6.46 7.91 21.27
CA ARG A 30 7.75 7.20 21.19
C ARG A 30 8.62 7.62 19.99
N MET A 31 8.12 8.48 19.12
CA MET A 31 8.86 8.99 17.98
C MET A 31 10.07 9.79 18.44
N LEU A 32 11.25 9.48 17.91
CA LEU A 32 12.50 10.16 18.23
C LEU A 32 12.83 11.20 17.15
N LEU A 33 13.71 12.15 17.48
CA LEU A 33 14.26 13.07 16.47
C LEU A 33 15.04 12.33 15.39
N SER A 34 15.74 11.26 15.76
CA SER A 34 16.48 10.39 14.84
C SER A 34 15.62 9.61 13.85
N ASP A 35 14.31 9.53 14.10
CA ASP A 35 13.36 8.81 13.23
C ASP A 35 12.87 9.68 12.06
N LEU A 36 13.23 10.97 12.06
CA LEU A 36 12.90 11.92 11.01
C LEU A 36 13.86 11.77 9.82
N SER A 37 13.28 11.60 8.65
CA SER A 37 13.96 11.72 7.38
C SER A 37 13.07 12.42 6.35
N SER A 38 13.63 12.82 5.22
CA SER A 38 12.85 13.42 4.15
C SER A 38 13.49 13.22 2.78
N GLU A 39 12.65 13.26 1.76
CA GLU A 39 13.05 13.25 0.36
C GLU A 39 12.16 14.18 -0.47
N ILE A 40 12.63 14.60 -1.64
CA ILE A 40 11.79 15.29 -2.62
C ILE A 40 11.14 14.24 -3.51
N ALA A 41 9.83 14.09 -3.39
CA ALA A 41 9.06 13.15 -4.19
C ALA A 41 9.00 13.61 -5.66
N LEU A 42 9.49 12.74 -6.55
CA LEU A 42 9.50 12.97 -7.99
C LEU A 42 8.09 12.84 -8.59
N ASN A 43 7.83 13.58 -9.66
CA ASN A 43 6.62 13.54 -10.48
C ASN A 43 5.32 13.89 -9.73
N GLU A 44 5.39 14.68 -8.66
CA GLU A 44 4.22 15.08 -7.88
C GLU A 44 3.51 16.31 -8.43
N GLY A 45 4.24 17.24 -9.07
CA GLY A 45 3.66 18.45 -9.66
C GLY A 45 4.69 19.56 -9.90
N PRO A 46 4.23 20.79 -10.21
CA PRO A 46 5.11 21.92 -10.50
C PRO A 46 5.89 22.43 -9.28
N THR A 47 5.41 22.17 -8.06
CA THR A 47 6.14 22.51 -6.84
C THR A 47 6.92 21.29 -6.33
N ALA A 48 8.14 21.50 -5.83
CA ALA A 48 8.91 20.44 -5.18
C ALA A 48 8.13 19.86 -3.98
N CYS A 49 7.84 18.57 -4.03
CA CYS A 49 7.03 17.89 -3.01
C CYS A 49 7.93 17.29 -1.94
N LEU A 50 8.08 18.01 -0.82
CA LEU A 50 8.80 17.49 0.35
C LEU A 50 7.98 16.40 1.02
N LEU A 51 8.52 15.18 1.01
CA LEU A 51 8.00 14.01 1.69
C LEU A 51 8.75 13.81 2.99
N VAL A 52 8.09 14.03 4.12
CA VAL A 52 8.65 13.72 5.44
C VAL A 52 8.32 12.27 5.77
N VAL A 53 9.33 11.50 6.13
CA VAL A 53 9.26 10.07 6.42
C VAL A 53 9.65 9.85 7.88
N LEU A 54 8.83 9.06 8.57
CA LEU A 54 8.96 8.69 9.97
C LEU A 54 9.21 7.19 10.06
N VAL A 55 10.32 6.80 10.68
CA VAL A 55 10.62 5.39 10.96
C VAL A 55 9.84 4.94 12.19
N LEU A 56 9.14 3.82 12.10
CA LEU A 56 8.36 3.24 13.19
C LEU A 56 9.05 2.00 13.73
N HIS A 57 9.55 2.07 14.95
CA HIS A 57 10.29 0.97 15.60
C HIS A 57 9.38 -0.06 16.30
N SER A 58 8.14 0.30 16.61
CA SER A 58 7.20 -0.60 17.27
C SER A 58 5.78 -0.42 16.75
N SER A 59 5.20 -1.52 16.29
CA SER A 59 3.83 -1.57 15.80
C SER A 59 3.17 -2.82 16.38
N LYS A 60 1.94 -2.68 16.87
CA LYS A 60 1.18 -3.81 17.44
C LYS A 60 0.89 -4.91 16.41
N THR A 61 1.01 -4.59 15.12
CA THR A 61 0.73 -5.47 13.98
C THR A 61 2.00 -5.97 13.30
N ASN A 62 3.18 -5.48 13.69
CA ASN A 62 4.47 -5.86 13.11
C ASN A 62 4.96 -7.21 13.67
N ALA A 63 4.38 -8.30 13.19
CA ALA A 63 4.84 -9.64 13.53
C ALA A 63 6.18 -10.02 12.85
N SER A 64 6.60 -9.29 11.81
CA SER A 64 7.77 -9.60 10.98
C SER A 64 9.06 -8.91 11.44
N GLY A 65 8.99 -7.91 12.33
CA GLY A 65 10.14 -7.17 12.83
C GLY A 65 10.77 -6.21 11.80
N LYS A 66 10.13 -5.99 10.64
CA LYS A 66 10.62 -5.08 9.59
C LYS A 66 10.38 -3.62 9.98
N ALA A 67 11.27 -2.71 9.58
CA ALA A 67 11.04 -1.28 9.72
C ALA A 67 9.75 -0.87 8.98
N GLU A 68 8.80 -0.30 9.71
CA GLU A 68 7.60 0.32 9.15
C GLU A 68 7.83 1.81 8.99
N TYR A 69 7.14 2.44 8.02
CA TYR A 69 7.27 3.86 7.76
C TYR A 69 5.91 4.54 7.75
N ALA A 70 5.81 5.70 8.39
CA ALA A 70 4.73 6.64 8.12
C ALA A 70 5.31 7.83 7.36
N ALA A 71 4.48 8.53 6.59
CA ALA A 71 4.94 9.71 5.89
C ALA A 71 3.79 10.69 5.68
N PHE A 72 4.14 11.94 5.39
CA PHE A 72 3.20 12.97 5.01
C PHE A 72 3.91 14.04 4.16
N ILE A 73 3.12 14.75 3.37
CA ILE A 73 3.56 15.86 2.52
C ILE A 73 2.92 17.16 3.00
N ARG A 74 3.36 18.30 2.45
CA ARG A 74 2.73 19.59 2.75
C ARG A 74 1.28 19.58 2.30
N ASN A 75 0.38 20.08 3.14
CA ASN A 75 -1.05 20.15 2.83
C ASN A 75 -1.35 21.40 1.99
N LYS A 76 -2.32 21.35 1.07
CA LYS A 76 -2.81 22.52 0.34
C LYS A 76 -3.31 23.60 1.30
N ASP A 77 -4.01 23.21 2.36
CA ASP A 77 -4.39 24.11 3.45
C ASP A 77 -3.25 24.24 4.48
N LEU A 78 -2.81 25.48 4.70
CA LEU A 78 -1.81 25.81 5.70
C LEU A 78 -2.25 25.45 7.12
N SER A 79 -3.53 25.65 7.44
CA SER A 79 -4.07 25.58 8.82
C SER A 79 -3.87 24.20 9.46
N VAL A 80 -3.74 23.17 8.62
CA VAL A 80 -3.61 21.77 8.99
C VAL A 80 -2.35 21.11 8.42
N CYS A 81 -1.40 21.87 7.88
CA CYS A 81 -0.22 21.34 7.20
C CYS A 81 0.74 20.62 8.19
N PRO A 82 0.90 19.28 8.11
CA PRO A 82 1.69 18.53 9.10
C PRO A 82 3.20 18.85 9.02
N VAL A 83 3.73 19.08 7.81
CA VAL A 83 5.13 19.44 7.60
C VAL A 83 5.46 20.82 8.19
N PHE A 84 4.53 21.78 8.04
CA PHE A 84 4.70 23.10 8.65
C PHE A 84 4.55 23.06 10.16
N LEU A 85 3.56 22.34 10.69
CA LEU A 85 3.43 22.16 12.14
C LEU A 85 4.67 21.51 12.75
N LEU A 86 5.32 20.60 12.01
CA LEU A 86 6.60 20.01 12.40
C LEU A 86 7.71 21.07 12.46
N SER A 87 7.90 21.87 11.40
CA SER A 87 8.94 22.91 11.39
C SER A 87 8.68 23.99 12.44
N LEU A 88 7.43 24.41 12.61
CA LEU A 88 6.98 25.40 13.58
C LEU A 88 7.26 24.95 15.01
N TYR A 89 6.86 23.73 15.36
CA TYR A 89 7.10 23.18 16.69
C TYR A 89 8.60 22.98 16.98
N LEU A 90 9.38 22.46 16.02
CA LEU A 90 10.82 22.31 16.22
C LEU A 90 11.53 23.65 16.42
N PHE A 91 11.19 24.66 15.61
CA PHE A 91 11.72 26.02 15.78
C PHE A 91 11.36 26.58 17.15
N ALA A 92 10.09 26.42 17.55
CA ALA A 92 9.60 26.91 18.82
C ALA A 92 10.28 26.22 20.02
N ARG A 93 10.45 24.89 19.95
CA ARG A 93 11.13 24.09 20.98
C ARG A 93 12.60 24.46 21.11
N PHE A 94 13.30 24.65 19.99
CA PHE A 94 14.75 24.87 20.00
C PHE A 94 15.15 26.29 20.34
N TYR A 95 14.32 27.29 20.02
CA TYR A 95 14.74 28.70 20.06
C TYR A 95 13.74 29.66 20.73
N CYS A 96 12.51 29.25 21.02
CA CYS A 96 11.49 30.14 21.58
C CYS A 96 11.12 29.80 23.03
N GLY A 97 10.44 30.74 23.68
CA GLY A 97 9.95 30.59 25.05
C GLY A 97 11.01 30.91 26.12
N PRO A 98 10.65 30.76 27.40
CA PRO A 98 11.52 31.18 28.51
C PRO A 98 12.72 30.23 28.73
N SER A 99 12.62 28.99 28.27
CA SER A 99 13.66 27.97 28.42
C SER A 99 13.67 27.06 27.18
N PRO A 100 14.18 27.56 26.04
CA PRO A 100 14.34 26.77 24.83
C PRO A 100 15.28 25.58 25.08
N SER A 101 15.06 24.46 24.40
CA SER A 101 15.93 23.28 24.59
C SER A 101 17.29 23.41 23.90
N GLY A 102 17.44 24.37 22.99
CA GLY A 102 18.55 24.41 22.04
C GLY A 102 18.44 23.33 20.95
N PHE A 103 19.28 23.47 19.93
CA PHE A 103 19.46 22.46 18.89
C PHE A 103 20.19 21.22 19.45
N PRO A 104 19.83 19.99 19.04
CA PRO A 104 20.47 18.78 19.55
C PRO A 104 21.97 18.74 19.28
N ASN A 105 22.73 18.21 20.23
CA ASN A 105 24.17 17.98 20.07
C ASN A 105 24.41 16.66 19.31
N LEU A 106 24.79 16.77 18.03
CA LEU A 106 24.98 15.61 17.15
C LEU A 106 26.39 15.00 17.22
N ALA A 107 27.21 15.34 18.22
CA ALA A 107 28.59 14.85 18.31
C ALA A 107 28.69 13.33 18.51
N THR A 108 27.77 12.74 19.28
CA THR A 108 27.71 11.29 19.52
C THR A 108 26.26 10.83 19.52
N ARG A 109 26.01 9.55 19.17
CA ARG A 109 24.65 9.00 19.13
C ARG A 109 23.93 9.11 20.49
N ALA A 110 24.65 8.85 21.58
CA ALA A 110 24.12 8.93 22.94
C ALA A 110 23.60 10.32 23.33
N ASN A 111 24.08 11.39 22.67
CA ASN A 111 23.65 12.75 22.98
C ASN A 111 22.28 13.10 22.38
N TRP A 112 21.82 12.39 21.33
CA TRP A 112 20.65 12.85 20.56
C TRP A 112 19.71 11.78 20.02
N TYR A 113 20.15 10.53 19.82
CA TYR A 113 19.29 9.49 19.22
C TYR A 113 18.04 9.24 20.06
N ASP A 114 18.16 9.22 21.39
CA ASP A 114 17.05 8.97 22.30
C ASP A 114 16.21 10.22 22.60
N LEU A 115 16.46 11.35 21.90
CA LEU A 115 15.67 12.55 22.12
C LEU A 115 14.27 12.41 21.50
N PRO A 116 13.21 12.55 22.31
CA PRO A 116 11.84 12.43 21.81
C PRO A 116 11.51 13.60 20.89
N LEU A 117 10.77 13.34 19.82
CA LEU A 117 10.17 14.36 18.97
C LEU A 117 9.15 15.17 19.80
N LEU A 118 8.19 14.49 20.42
CA LEU A 118 7.19 15.10 21.28
C LEU A 118 7.65 15.03 22.75
N SER A 119 8.38 16.04 23.21
CA SER A 119 8.95 16.06 24.55
C SER A 119 7.96 16.51 25.63
N ASP A 120 8.17 16.04 26.85
CA ASP A 120 7.53 16.59 28.04
C ASP A 120 8.01 18.03 28.30
N GLY A 121 7.11 18.88 28.81
CA GLY A 121 7.43 20.30 29.04
C GLY A 121 8.42 20.52 30.20
N LYS A 122 8.47 19.59 31.16
CA LYS A 122 9.37 19.67 32.33
C LYS A 122 10.67 18.94 32.09
N ASN A 123 10.62 17.74 31.50
CA ASN A 123 11.80 16.94 31.20
C ASN A 123 11.90 16.68 29.69
N ARG A 124 12.76 17.46 29.02
CA ARG A 124 12.93 17.42 27.55
C ARG A 124 13.53 16.10 27.03
N LEU A 125 14.12 15.30 27.91
CA LEU A 125 14.67 13.98 27.58
C LEU A 125 13.61 12.87 27.63
N LYS A 126 12.37 13.18 28.05
CA LYS A 126 11.28 12.21 28.14
C LYS A 126 10.19 12.55 27.14
N GLU A 127 9.61 11.51 26.54
CA GLU A 127 8.41 11.64 25.74
C GLU A 127 7.26 12.23 26.57
N VAL A 128 6.34 12.91 25.90
CA VAL A 128 5.08 13.33 26.53
C VAL A 128 4.34 12.10 27.08
N SER A 129 3.80 12.22 28.30
CA SER A 129 3.05 11.11 28.90
C SER A 129 1.73 10.84 28.17
N TYR A 130 1.21 9.61 28.30
CA TYR A 130 -0.10 9.25 27.76
C TYR A 130 -1.21 10.16 28.29
N ASP A 131 -1.23 10.43 29.60
CA ASP A 131 -2.28 11.25 30.22
C ASP A 131 -2.19 12.72 29.79
N THR A 132 -0.99 13.27 29.62
CA THR A 132 -0.80 14.62 29.09
C THR A 132 -1.35 14.72 27.67
N GLN A 133 -0.98 13.79 26.78
CA GLN A 133 -1.47 13.78 25.41
C GLN A 133 -3.00 13.57 25.36
N ARG A 134 -3.52 12.62 26.15
CA ARG A 134 -4.96 12.33 26.22
C ARG A 134 -5.76 13.54 26.72
N ARG A 135 -5.25 14.27 27.71
CA ARG A 135 -5.89 15.49 28.22
C ARG A 135 -5.96 16.56 27.13
N ALA A 136 -4.85 16.80 26.44
CA ALA A 136 -4.79 17.76 25.34
C ALA A 136 -5.76 17.43 24.20
N ILE A 137 -5.84 16.15 23.79
CA ILE A 137 -6.81 15.71 22.77
C ILE A 137 -8.24 15.96 23.26
N ASN A 138 -8.56 15.67 24.52
CA ASN A 138 -9.90 15.90 25.05
C ASN A 138 -10.30 17.37 25.08
N GLU A 139 -9.37 18.24 25.47
CA GLU A 139 -9.58 19.69 25.48
C GLU A 139 -9.82 20.21 24.06
N ALA A 140 -9.02 19.77 23.09
CA ALA A 140 -9.20 20.13 21.69
C ALA A 140 -10.54 19.64 21.12
N LEU A 141 -10.92 18.39 21.39
CA LEU A 141 -12.23 17.85 20.97
C LEU A 141 -13.39 18.63 21.60
N LYS A 142 -13.27 18.99 22.89
CA LYS A 142 -14.26 19.81 23.58
C LYS A 142 -14.37 21.21 22.96
N ALA A 143 -13.24 21.84 22.65
CA ALA A 143 -13.20 23.15 22.00
C ALA A 143 -13.82 23.11 20.58
N ALA A 144 -13.63 22.00 19.86
CA ALA A 144 -14.24 21.76 18.56
C ALA A 144 -15.69 21.25 18.62
N ASN A 145 -16.29 21.16 19.82
CA ASN A 145 -17.63 20.59 20.04
C ASN A 145 -17.82 19.18 19.47
N VAL A 146 -16.78 18.33 19.56
CA VAL A 146 -16.78 16.94 19.09
C VAL A 146 -16.93 15.98 20.26
N HIS A 147 -18.01 15.20 20.25
CA HIS A 147 -18.30 14.20 21.28
C HIS A 147 -17.93 12.78 20.82
N THR A 148 -16.92 12.17 21.45
CA THR A 148 -16.50 10.79 21.16
C THR A 148 -15.94 10.08 22.40
N TYR A 149 -16.22 8.78 22.50
CA TYR A 149 -15.64 7.90 23.52
C TYR A 149 -14.22 7.43 23.15
N GLN A 150 -13.89 7.38 21.85
CA GLN A 150 -12.61 6.85 21.35
C GLN A 150 -11.56 7.95 21.13
N LYS A 151 -11.21 8.63 22.23
CA LYS A 151 -10.41 9.86 22.25
C LYS A 151 -9.05 9.73 21.54
N THR A 152 -8.23 8.73 21.90
CA THR A 152 -6.87 8.58 21.33
C THR A 152 -6.82 7.86 19.98
N HIS A 153 -7.95 7.34 19.50
CA HIS A 153 -8.08 6.68 18.19
C HIS A 153 -8.76 7.57 17.14
N VAL A 154 -9.35 8.71 17.56
CA VAL A 154 -10.14 9.59 16.69
C VAL A 154 -9.32 10.12 15.51
N ASN A 155 -8.07 10.54 15.76
CA ASN A 155 -7.21 11.13 14.71
C ASN A 155 -6.90 10.13 13.61
N ARG A 156 -6.57 8.89 13.98
CA ARG A 156 -6.28 7.83 13.01
C ARG A 156 -7.52 7.44 12.20
N ARG A 157 -8.70 7.42 12.83
CA ARG A 157 -9.98 7.21 12.13
C ARG A 157 -10.33 8.39 11.21
N LEU A 158 -10.05 9.61 11.65
CA LEU A 158 -10.25 10.82 10.86
C LEU A 158 -9.34 10.81 9.62
N GLY A 159 -8.06 10.46 9.78
CA GLY A 159 -7.12 10.30 8.67
C GLY A 159 -7.64 9.34 7.60
N ALA A 160 -8.09 8.14 7.99
CA ALA A 160 -8.66 7.18 7.04
C ALA A 160 -9.88 7.75 6.28
N ARG A 161 -10.77 8.46 6.98
CA ARG A 161 -11.96 9.07 6.36
C ARG A 161 -11.61 10.22 5.42
N LEU A 162 -10.64 11.05 5.79
CA LEU A 162 -10.17 12.13 4.92
C LEU A 162 -9.50 11.57 3.66
N ALA A 163 -8.73 10.48 3.80
CA ALA A 163 -8.15 9.79 2.65
C ALA A 163 -9.22 9.17 1.74
N GLU A 164 -10.23 8.52 2.30
CA GLU A 164 -11.37 7.95 1.55
C GLU A 164 -12.15 9.05 0.81
N GLN A 165 -12.46 10.16 1.50
CA GLN A 165 -13.12 11.33 0.90
C GLN A 165 -12.26 11.97 -0.21
N GLY A 166 -10.94 11.94 -0.05
CA GLY A 166 -10.00 12.40 -1.07
C GLY A 166 -9.79 11.43 -2.23
N GLY A 167 -10.47 10.27 -2.24
CA GLY A 167 -10.45 9.31 -3.34
C GLY A 167 -9.39 8.21 -3.25
N ALA A 168 -8.72 8.03 -2.11
CA ALA A 168 -7.81 6.90 -1.90
C ALA A 168 -8.61 5.60 -1.75
N SER A 169 -8.12 4.50 -2.34
CA SER A 169 -8.77 3.20 -2.22
C SER A 169 -8.62 2.62 -0.80
N PRO A 170 -9.52 1.71 -0.37
CA PRO A 170 -9.39 1.04 0.92
C PRO A 170 -8.04 0.35 1.12
N ASP A 171 -7.45 -0.21 0.06
CA ASP A 171 -6.14 -0.86 0.13
C ASP A 171 -4.99 0.15 0.36
N GLU A 172 -5.02 1.30 -0.32
CA GLU A 172 -4.04 2.38 -0.10
C GLU A 172 -4.14 2.95 1.32
N ILE A 173 -5.36 3.06 1.85
CA ILE A 173 -5.62 3.51 3.22
C ILE A 173 -5.15 2.45 4.23
N ALA A 174 -5.43 1.17 3.96
CA ALA A 174 -5.01 0.05 4.78
C ALA A 174 -3.48 -0.01 4.95
N ARG A 175 -2.75 0.18 3.84
CA ARG A 175 -1.28 0.26 3.86
C ARG A 175 -0.77 1.47 4.62
N ALA A 176 -1.31 2.66 4.33
CA ALA A 176 -0.90 3.90 4.99
C ALA A 176 -1.11 3.86 6.51
N GLY A 177 -2.18 3.21 6.96
CA GLY A 177 -2.44 3.02 8.38
C GLY A 177 -1.69 1.84 9.00
N HIS A 178 -1.06 0.94 8.22
CA HIS A 178 -0.56 -0.35 8.74
C HIS A 178 -1.68 -1.18 9.39
N TRP A 179 -2.77 -1.39 8.65
CA TRP A 179 -3.90 -2.23 9.07
C TRP A 179 -3.90 -3.62 8.43
N ALA A 180 -3.29 -3.76 7.25
CA ALA A 180 -3.10 -5.02 6.55
C ALA A 180 -1.67 -5.05 6.01
N HIS A 181 -1.07 -6.24 6.00
CA HIS A 181 0.24 -6.46 5.39
C HIS A 181 0.11 -7.61 4.40
N SER A 182 0.31 -7.34 3.11
CA SER A 182 0.44 -8.42 2.12
C SER A 182 1.85 -9.01 2.14
N VAL A 183 2.03 -10.24 1.66
CA VAL A 183 3.37 -10.84 1.47
C VAL A 183 4.25 -9.92 0.60
N LEU A 184 3.64 -9.32 -0.43
CA LEU A 184 4.31 -8.36 -1.30
C LEU A 184 4.84 -7.14 -0.53
N GLU A 185 4.04 -6.59 0.37
CA GLU A 185 4.38 -5.44 1.21
C GLU A 185 5.44 -5.77 2.26
N ILE A 186 5.36 -6.95 2.87
CA ILE A 186 6.34 -7.40 3.86
C ILE A 186 7.70 -7.64 3.20
N HIS A 187 7.75 -8.29 2.03
CA HIS A 187 9.02 -8.75 1.47
C HIS A 187 9.61 -7.86 0.38
N TYR A 188 8.79 -7.12 -0.38
CA TYR A 188 9.24 -6.49 -1.62
C TYR A 188 9.01 -4.98 -1.67
N LEU A 189 7.98 -4.46 -1.00
CA LEU A 189 7.66 -3.03 -1.04
C LEU A 189 8.16 -2.33 0.23
N THR A 190 8.78 -1.17 0.03
CA THR A 190 9.01 -0.16 1.07
C THR A 190 8.06 1.04 0.88
N HIS A 191 7.07 0.90 0.01
CA HIS A 191 6.46 2.05 -0.62
C HIS A 191 5.47 2.78 0.28
N ILE A 192 5.81 4.04 0.48
CA ILE A 192 4.94 5.08 0.99
C ILE A 192 3.73 5.21 0.04
N PRO A 193 2.48 5.09 0.55
CA PRO A 193 1.26 5.12 -0.25
C PRO A 193 0.93 6.55 -0.72
N ARG A 194 1.59 6.97 -1.81
CA ARG A 194 1.53 8.34 -2.34
C ARG A 194 0.10 8.80 -2.66
N LYS A 195 -0.77 7.91 -3.14
CA LYS A 195 -2.19 8.24 -3.41
C LYS A 195 -2.90 8.71 -2.13
N THR A 196 -2.72 7.97 -1.04
CA THR A 196 -3.24 8.35 0.28
C THR A 196 -2.65 9.67 0.78
N LEU A 197 -1.34 9.89 0.60
CA LEU A 197 -0.70 11.15 1.02
C LEU A 197 -1.25 12.36 0.27
N ARG A 198 -1.46 12.25 -1.05
CA ARG A 198 -2.07 13.30 -1.88
C ARG A 198 -3.49 13.61 -1.44
N ALA A 199 -4.31 12.57 -1.27
CA ALA A 199 -5.69 12.70 -0.78
C ALA A 199 -5.75 13.46 0.55
N LEU A 200 -4.94 13.04 1.53
CA LEU A 200 -4.83 13.69 2.83
C LEU A 200 -4.35 15.13 2.75
N ALA A 201 -3.44 15.42 1.83
CA ALA A 201 -2.89 16.76 1.62
C ALA A 201 -3.79 17.67 0.77
N GLY A 202 -4.95 17.20 0.31
CA GLY A 202 -5.89 18.00 -0.50
C GLY A 202 -5.48 18.14 -1.97
N PHE A 203 -4.74 17.17 -2.51
CA PHE A 203 -4.30 17.12 -3.91
C PHE A 203 -4.93 15.95 -4.68
N PRO A 204 -4.99 16.02 -6.02
CA PRO A 204 -5.49 14.92 -6.85
C PRO A 204 -4.72 13.62 -6.62
N VAL A 205 -5.44 12.51 -6.42
CA VAL A 205 -4.85 11.19 -6.12
C VAL A 205 -3.94 10.65 -7.22
N GLU A 206 -4.26 10.95 -8.48
CA GLU A 206 -3.47 10.51 -9.64
C GLU A 206 -2.10 11.21 -9.75
N GLY A 207 -1.85 12.26 -8.96
CA GLY A 207 -0.58 12.98 -8.91
C GLY A 207 -0.48 14.09 -9.94
N LYS A 208 0.75 14.60 -10.14
CA LYS A 208 1.11 15.73 -11.03
C LYS A 208 0.43 17.08 -10.71
N GLY A 209 -0.51 17.11 -9.78
CA GLY A 209 -1.24 18.30 -9.33
C GLY A 209 -0.67 18.97 -8.07
N PHE A 210 0.51 18.56 -7.58
CA PHE A 210 1.12 19.17 -6.39
C PHE A 210 1.63 20.59 -6.70
N PHE A 211 0.80 21.57 -6.37
CA PHE A 211 1.08 22.99 -6.52
C PHE A 211 0.78 23.73 -5.22
N LEU A 212 1.77 24.46 -4.70
CA LEU A 212 1.61 25.31 -3.53
C LEU A 212 1.90 26.76 -3.91
N PRO A 213 0.88 27.64 -3.98
CA PRO A 213 1.09 29.06 -4.31
C PRO A 213 2.09 29.75 -3.36
N ARG A 214 2.09 29.32 -2.10
CA ARG A 214 2.96 29.84 -1.04
C ARG A 214 4.38 29.29 -1.02
N ALA A 215 4.76 28.44 -1.98
CA ALA A 215 6.13 27.95 -2.11
C ALA A 215 7.06 29.01 -2.73
N VAL A 216 7.22 30.15 -2.04
CA VAL A 216 8.06 31.27 -2.43
C VAL A 216 9.51 31.00 -1.99
N THR A 217 10.47 31.16 -2.89
CA THR A 217 11.89 30.89 -2.61
C THR A 217 12.49 31.94 -1.66
N PRO A 218 12.96 31.58 -0.45
CA PRO A 218 13.65 32.49 0.46
C PRO A 218 15.12 32.68 0.06
N SER A 219 15.76 33.77 0.52
CA SER A 219 17.19 34.00 0.30
C SER A 219 18.06 32.99 1.07
N PRO A 220 19.24 32.61 0.56
CA PRO A 220 20.17 31.73 1.28
C PRO A 220 20.62 32.30 2.63
N THR A 221 20.73 33.62 2.74
CA THR A 221 21.06 34.33 3.99
C THR A 221 19.96 34.20 5.04
N LEU A 222 18.70 34.36 4.63
CA LEU A 222 17.55 34.18 5.52
C LEU A 222 17.36 32.70 5.93
N LEU A 223 17.57 31.76 5.02
CA LEU A 223 17.52 30.32 5.32
C LEU A 223 18.48 29.93 6.46
N ARG A 224 19.71 30.46 6.45
CA ARG A 224 20.71 30.19 7.50
C ARG A 224 20.34 30.77 8.87
N LYS A 225 19.42 31.74 8.94
CA LYS A 225 18.90 32.27 10.22
C LYS A 225 17.93 31.29 10.89
N ILE A 226 17.39 30.32 10.16
CA ILE A 226 16.50 29.28 10.67
C ILE A 226 17.31 28.01 10.92
N PHE A 227 17.26 27.44 12.12
CA PHE A 227 18.11 26.30 12.50
C PHE A 227 19.61 26.51 12.19
N PRO A 228 20.26 27.57 12.70
CA PRO A 228 21.62 27.97 12.28
C PRO A 228 22.69 26.87 12.49
N ASP A 229 22.54 26.01 13.49
CA ASP A 229 23.48 24.94 13.80
C ASP A 229 23.57 23.84 12.71
N VAL A 230 22.58 23.75 11.82
CA VAL A 230 22.52 22.71 10.77
C VAL A 230 23.76 22.75 9.88
N ASP A 231 24.23 23.92 9.47
CA ASP A 231 25.37 24.03 8.56
C ASP A 231 26.67 23.57 9.23
N LYS A 232 26.86 23.93 10.50
CA LYS A 232 27.99 23.48 11.33
C LYS A 232 28.00 21.96 11.46
N TRP A 233 26.86 21.35 11.82
CA TRP A 233 26.77 19.90 11.99
C TRP A 233 26.89 19.15 10.66
N THR A 234 26.35 19.72 9.57
CA THR A 234 26.47 19.14 8.23
C THR A 234 27.93 19.08 7.80
N ALA A 235 28.70 20.15 8.05
CA ALA A 235 30.14 20.17 7.78
C ALA A 235 30.89 19.12 8.61
N LEU A 236 30.55 18.96 9.90
CA LEU A 236 31.19 17.98 10.79
C LEU A 236 30.91 16.53 10.33
N LEU A 237 29.64 16.19 10.05
CA LEU A 237 29.25 14.82 9.69
C LEU A 237 29.67 14.42 8.28
N ASN A 238 29.90 15.39 7.38
CA ASN A 238 30.45 15.13 6.04
C ASN A 238 31.98 15.02 6.03
N SER A 239 32.66 15.21 7.16
CA SER A 239 34.11 15.02 7.23
C SER A 239 34.50 13.54 6.99
N PRO A 240 35.70 13.26 6.44
CA PRO A 240 36.13 11.90 6.10
C PRO A 240 36.10 10.93 7.29
N ILE A 241 36.26 11.45 8.51
CA ILE A 241 36.27 10.69 9.77
C ILE A 241 34.88 10.10 10.07
N HIS A 242 33.80 10.80 9.70
CA HIS A 242 32.41 10.45 10.06
C HIS A 242 31.58 9.93 8.86
N GLN A 243 32.12 10.00 7.64
CA GLN A 243 31.38 9.82 6.39
C GLN A 243 30.69 8.44 6.24
N GLN A 244 31.25 7.38 6.83
CA GLN A 244 30.67 6.02 6.77
C GLN A 244 29.82 5.62 7.99
N GLN A 245 29.85 6.38 9.09
CA GLN A 245 29.27 5.96 10.37
C GLN A 245 27.99 6.69 10.76
N GLU A 246 27.67 7.83 10.15
CA GLU A 246 26.48 8.62 10.51
C GLU A 246 25.53 8.87 9.31
N LEU A 247 24.69 7.89 8.98
CA LEU A 247 23.61 8.06 8.00
C LEU A 247 22.40 8.80 8.61
N THR A 248 21.99 8.44 9.83
CA THR A 248 20.78 8.96 10.49
C THR A 248 20.87 10.47 10.74
N GLY A 249 21.97 10.96 11.28
CA GLY A 249 22.27 12.36 11.50
C GLY A 249 22.32 13.16 10.20
N ARG A 250 22.82 12.58 9.11
CA ARG A 250 22.76 13.22 7.78
C ARG A 250 21.32 13.33 7.26
N MET A 251 20.53 12.26 7.38
CA MET A 251 19.11 12.28 7.01
C MET A 251 18.30 13.26 7.86
N PHE A 252 18.58 13.32 9.17
CA PHE A 252 18.00 14.30 10.08
C PHE A 252 18.35 15.73 9.67
N LEU A 253 19.64 16.04 9.47
CA LEU A 253 20.09 17.38 9.07
C LEU A 253 19.52 17.80 7.70
N GLN A 254 19.47 16.90 6.73
CA GLN A 254 18.81 17.14 5.46
C GLN A 254 17.33 17.51 5.67
N THR A 255 16.65 16.80 6.56
CA THR A 255 15.26 17.10 6.91
C THR A 255 15.11 18.47 7.54
N ILE A 256 15.93 18.81 8.54
CA ILE A 256 15.89 20.14 9.15
C ILE A 256 16.20 21.23 8.13
N ALA A 257 17.16 21.00 7.22
CA ALA A 257 17.48 21.94 6.15
C ALA A 257 16.28 22.18 5.22
N SER A 258 15.56 21.14 4.81
CA SER A 258 14.31 21.28 4.03
C SER A 258 13.20 21.98 4.82
N LEU A 259 13.13 21.78 6.14
CA LEU A 259 12.16 22.45 7.01
C LEU A 259 12.45 23.96 7.17
N ARG A 260 13.69 24.45 6.94
CA ARG A 260 14.00 25.90 6.91
C ARG A 260 13.14 26.61 5.86
N GLU A 261 13.07 26.04 4.67
CA GLU A 261 12.30 26.61 3.55
C GLU A 261 10.80 26.56 3.85
N VAL A 262 10.29 25.41 4.33
CA VAL A 262 8.88 25.27 4.69
C VAL A 262 8.48 26.26 5.78
N PHE A 263 9.31 26.41 6.82
CA PHE A 263 9.06 27.37 7.89
C PHE A 263 8.92 28.79 7.34
N LEU A 264 9.89 29.26 6.54
CA LEU A 264 9.86 30.61 5.98
C LEU A 264 8.67 30.83 5.04
N GLN A 265 8.32 29.85 4.20
CA GLN A 265 7.19 29.97 3.27
C GLN A 265 5.84 30.10 3.99
N ASP A 266 5.66 29.38 5.08
CA ASP A 266 4.36 29.23 5.74
C ASP A 266 4.17 30.19 6.93
N ILE A 267 5.26 30.62 7.60
CA ILE A 267 5.17 31.48 8.78
C ILE A 267 4.53 32.86 8.55
N PRO A 268 4.69 33.57 7.40
CA PRO A 268 4.01 34.84 7.13
C PRO A 268 2.48 34.69 7.15
N HIS A 269 2.00 33.61 6.52
CA HIS A 269 0.59 33.29 6.43
C HIS A 269 0.04 32.86 7.81
N TRP A 270 0.83 32.11 8.57
CA TRP A 270 0.48 31.72 9.93
C TRP A 270 0.36 32.92 10.86
N ARG A 271 1.24 33.91 10.71
CA ARG A 271 1.20 35.17 11.48
C ARG A 271 -0.07 35.96 11.22
N LYS A 272 -0.61 35.95 9.99
CA LYS A 272 -1.92 36.56 9.69
C LYS A 272 -3.06 35.89 10.47
N LEU A 273 -3.01 34.56 10.62
CA LEU A 273 -4.05 33.80 11.33
C LEU A 273 -3.92 33.93 12.85
N PHE A 274 -2.70 33.96 13.38
CA PHE A 274 -2.43 33.94 14.82
C PHE A 274 -1.39 34.98 15.23
N PRO A 275 -1.66 36.29 15.07
CA PRO A 275 -0.64 37.35 15.23
C PRO A 275 -0.09 37.45 16.66
N SER A 276 -0.83 36.98 17.66
CA SER A 276 -0.45 37.01 19.07
C SER A 276 0.40 35.82 19.52
N LEU A 277 0.79 34.92 18.63
CA LEU A 277 1.53 33.71 18.99
C LEU A 277 2.92 34.07 19.56
N TYR A 278 3.30 33.46 20.67
CA TYR A 278 4.49 33.81 21.47
C TYR A 278 5.80 33.70 20.69
N ILE A 279 5.84 32.85 19.67
CA ILE A 279 7.02 32.67 18.81
C ILE A 279 7.41 33.98 18.11
N PHE A 280 6.45 34.89 17.86
CA PHE A 280 6.71 36.15 17.17
C PHE A 280 7.51 37.16 18.02
N ASN A 281 7.75 36.85 19.29
CA ASN A 281 8.69 37.59 20.14
C ASN A 281 10.17 37.25 19.82
N HIS A 282 10.43 36.20 19.04
CA HIS A 282 11.79 35.84 18.65
C HIS A 282 12.44 36.92 17.77
N PRO A 283 13.74 37.27 17.96
CA PRO A 283 14.40 38.36 17.24
C PRO A 283 14.33 38.28 15.70
N LEU A 284 14.23 37.07 15.14
CA LEU A 284 13.99 36.83 13.72
C LEU A 284 12.86 37.70 13.15
N PHE A 285 11.76 37.86 13.88
CA PHE A 285 10.59 38.58 13.38
C PHE A 285 10.73 40.10 13.41
N ALA A 286 11.78 40.61 14.08
CA ALA A 286 12.18 42.01 14.05
C ALA A 286 13.23 42.31 12.97
N ASP A 287 13.87 41.27 12.41
CA ASP A 287 14.91 41.38 11.38
C ASP A 287 14.36 41.96 10.06
N GLU A 288 15.09 42.92 9.48
CA GLU A 288 14.65 43.64 8.27
C GLU A 288 14.65 42.76 7.02
N GLU A 289 15.53 41.76 6.93
CA GLU A 289 15.50 40.79 5.82
C GLU A 289 14.25 39.91 5.90
N TYR A 290 13.92 39.44 7.11
CA TYR A 290 12.68 38.70 7.33
C TYR A 290 11.45 39.54 7.01
N LYS A 291 11.34 40.79 7.50
CA LYS A 291 10.18 41.66 7.21
C LYS A 291 9.98 41.91 5.72
N ARG A 292 11.08 42.13 4.97
CA ARG A 292 11.02 42.27 3.50
C ARG A 292 10.47 40.99 2.86
N PHE A 293 11.02 39.84 3.26
CA PHE A 293 10.57 38.55 2.76
C PHE A 293 9.11 38.24 3.14
N GLU A 294 8.67 38.61 4.34
CA GLU A 294 7.29 38.43 4.81
C GLU A 294 6.28 39.12 3.88
N GLY A 295 6.52 40.39 3.54
CA GLY A 295 5.67 41.13 2.59
C GLY A 295 5.72 40.55 1.17
N GLU A 296 6.90 40.15 0.72
CA GLU A 296 7.13 39.52 -0.59
C GLU A 296 6.42 38.16 -0.71
N ALA A 297 6.54 37.31 0.30
CA ALA A 297 5.92 35.98 0.34
C ALA A 297 4.39 36.07 0.30
N LEU A 298 3.80 36.99 1.07
CA LEU A 298 2.36 37.22 1.06
C LEU A 298 1.86 37.71 -0.30
N THR A 299 2.59 38.63 -0.94
CA THR A 299 2.22 39.18 -2.24
C THR A 299 2.38 38.15 -3.36
N ARG A 300 3.50 37.42 -3.38
CA ARG A 300 3.78 36.38 -4.37
C ARG A 300 2.83 35.21 -4.27
N THR A 301 2.38 34.84 -3.08
CA THR A 301 1.40 33.75 -2.91
C THR A 301 0.12 34.03 -3.70
N ILE A 302 -0.41 35.26 -3.58
CA ILE A 302 -1.60 35.70 -4.31
C ILE A 302 -1.33 35.71 -5.83
N SER A 303 -0.19 36.27 -6.25
CA SER A 303 0.18 36.32 -7.67
C SER A 303 0.39 34.94 -8.29
N ASN A 304 0.98 34.00 -7.54
CA ASN A 304 1.20 32.62 -7.98
C ASN A 304 -0.13 31.87 -8.16
N GLU A 305 -1.09 32.08 -7.26
CA GLU A 305 -2.43 31.50 -7.36
C GLU A 305 -3.16 32.03 -8.59
N GLN A 306 -3.21 33.36 -8.76
CA GLN A 306 -3.80 34.00 -9.95
C GLN A 306 -3.16 33.50 -11.24
N ARG A 307 -1.83 33.48 -11.31
CA ARG A 307 -1.09 33.02 -12.50
C ARG A 307 -1.37 31.54 -12.81
N TYR A 308 -1.59 30.71 -11.79
CA TYR A 308 -1.92 29.31 -12.00
C TYR A 308 -3.33 29.16 -12.57
N ASP A 309 -4.30 29.87 -12.01
CA ASP A 309 -5.69 29.88 -12.47
C ASP A 309 -5.82 30.43 -13.90
N ASP A 310 -5.10 31.52 -14.21
CA ASP A 310 -5.05 32.10 -15.56
C ASP A 310 -4.50 31.11 -16.58
N ARG A 311 -3.43 30.37 -16.23
CA ARG A 311 -2.86 29.34 -17.11
C ARG A 311 -3.82 28.19 -17.34
N ILE A 312 -4.59 27.78 -16.32
CA ILE A 312 -5.64 26.78 -16.49
C ILE A 312 -6.73 27.32 -17.42
N ALA A 313 -7.22 28.52 -17.17
CA ALA A 313 -8.26 29.16 -17.99
C ALA A 313 -7.84 29.28 -19.46
N GLN A 314 -6.58 29.63 -19.72
CA GLN A 314 -6.02 29.72 -21.08
C GLN A 314 -5.84 28.34 -21.74
N ALA A 315 -5.52 27.29 -20.98
CA ALA A 315 -5.34 25.94 -21.50
C ALA A 315 -6.66 25.22 -21.80
N LEU A 316 -7.75 25.54 -21.08
CA LEU A 316 -9.06 24.90 -21.23
C LEU A 316 -9.62 24.92 -22.67
N PRO A 317 -9.68 26.04 -23.40
CA PRO A 317 -10.20 26.05 -24.77
C PRO A 317 -9.35 25.21 -25.74
N ILE A 318 -8.02 25.23 -25.59
CA ILE A 318 -7.10 24.43 -26.43
C ILE A 318 -7.31 22.93 -26.16
N LEU A 319 -7.42 22.55 -24.88
CA LEU A 319 -7.72 21.17 -24.49
C LEU A 319 -9.10 20.74 -24.98
N HIS A 320 -10.09 21.63 -24.93
CA HIS A 320 -11.43 21.37 -25.43
C HIS A 320 -11.43 21.08 -26.94
N GLU A 321 -10.74 21.89 -27.73
CA GLU A 321 -10.59 21.68 -29.17
C GLU A 321 -9.88 20.37 -29.49
N LEU A 322 -8.80 20.05 -28.77
CA LEU A 322 -8.05 18.81 -28.94
C LEU A 322 -8.90 17.58 -28.61
N LEU A 323 -9.63 17.61 -27.48
CA LEU A 323 -10.53 16.53 -27.09
C LEU A 323 -11.69 16.37 -28.07
N GLN A 324 -12.27 17.47 -28.56
CA GLN A 324 -13.30 17.40 -29.59
C GLN A 324 -12.77 16.77 -30.88
N THR A 325 -11.59 17.19 -31.32
CA THR A 325 -10.95 16.68 -32.54
C THR A 325 -10.65 15.19 -32.42
N GLN A 326 -10.09 14.76 -31.29
CA GLN A 326 -9.83 13.35 -31.02
C GLN A 326 -11.12 12.53 -30.93
N THR A 327 -12.17 13.07 -30.29
CA THR A 327 -13.48 12.40 -30.19
C THR A 327 -14.11 12.22 -31.57
N ARG A 328 -14.06 13.25 -32.43
CA ARG A 328 -14.55 13.17 -33.82
C ARG A 328 -13.75 12.14 -34.63
N ALA A 329 -12.42 12.13 -34.51
CA ALA A 329 -11.57 11.16 -35.20
C ALA A 329 -11.85 9.72 -34.76
N HIS A 330 -12.03 9.48 -33.45
CA HIS A 330 -12.43 8.17 -32.94
C HIS A 330 -13.83 7.76 -33.43
N GLN A 331 -14.78 8.69 -33.47
CA GLN A 331 -16.13 8.42 -33.96
C GLN A 331 -16.15 8.08 -35.45
N GLN A 332 -15.37 8.79 -36.28
CA GLN A 332 -15.19 8.48 -37.69
C GLN A 332 -14.55 7.11 -37.89
N SER A 333 -13.45 6.82 -37.19
CA SER A 333 -12.81 5.51 -37.25
C SER A 333 -13.76 4.38 -36.87
N PHE A 334 -14.60 4.58 -35.85
CA PHE A 334 -15.62 3.61 -35.47
C PHE A 334 -16.70 3.44 -36.54
N GLN A 335 -17.15 4.53 -37.18
CA GLN A 335 -18.09 4.47 -38.29
C GLN A 335 -17.51 3.74 -39.51
N ASP A 336 -16.25 3.98 -39.85
CA ASP A 336 -15.56 3.32 -40.96
C ASP A 336 -15.40 1.81 -40.71
N ILE A 337 -15.10 1.42 -39.47
CA ILE A 337 -15.05 0.00 -39.09
C ILE A 337 -16.43 -0.64 -39.25
N LEU A 338 -17.50 0.03 -38.79
CA LEU A 338 -18.86 -0.48 -38.95
C LEU A 338 -19.25 -0.60 -40.42
N SER A 339 -18.94 0.40 -41.26
CA SER A 339 -19.26 0.34 -42.69
C SER A 339 -18.49 -0.79 -43.39
N ASN A 340 -17.22 -0.98 -43.05
CA ASN A 340 -16.41 -2.07 -43.61
C ASN A 340 -16.96 -3.43 -43.21
N VAL A 341 -17.40 -3.62 -41.96
CA VAL A 341 -18.03 -4.86 -41.49
C VAL A 341 -19.35 -5.12 -42.21
N LEU A 342 -20.18 -4.09 -42.40
CA LEU A 342 -21.44 -4.22 -43.13
C LEU A 342 -21.23 -4.58 -44.60
N GLN A 343 -20.25 -3.97 -45.28
CA GLN A 343 -19.88 -4.30 -46.65
C GLN A 343 -19.31 -5.72 -46.78
N LEU A 344 -18.48 -6.15 -45.82
CA LEU A 344 -17.98 -7.53 -45.77
C LEU A 344 -19.14 -8.51 -45.62
N ASN A 345 -20.12 -8.22 -44.76
CA ASN A 345 -21.28 -9.08 -44.60
C ASN A 345 -22.13 -9.15 -45.88
N GLN A 346 -22.38 -8.02 -46.54
CA GLN A 346 -23.11 -8.00 -47.81
C GLN A 346 -22.39 -8.77 -48.93
N SER A 347 -21.07 -8.62 -49.05
CA SER A 347 -20.29 -9.38 -50.05
C SER A 347 -20.26 -10.88 -49.75
N GLN A 348 -20.27 -11.29 -48.47
CA GLN A 348 -20.44 -12.70 -48.09
C GLN A 348 -21.80 -13.25 -48.52
N ILE A 349 -22.89 -12.50 -48.31
CA ILE A 349 -24.23 -12.90 -48.74
C ILE A 349 -24.29 -13.06 -50.27
N GLN A 350 -23.75 -12.10 -51.03
CA GLN A 350 -23.70 -12.18 -52.50
C GLN A 350 -22.89 -13.38 -52.99
N ASN A 351 -21.72 -13.64 -52.39
CA ASN A 351 -20.92 -14.82 -52.72
C ASN A 351 -21.68 -16.12 -52.44
N GLN A 352 -22.45 -16.18 -51.34
CA GLN A 352 -23.25 -17.35 -50.99
C GLN A 352 -24.41 -17.58 -51.98
N GLU A 353 -25.04 -16.51 -52.46
CA GLU A 353 -26.06 -16.58 -53.52
C GLU A 353 -25.48 -17.06 -54.86
N GLN A 354 -24.30 -16.57 -55.25
CA GLN A 354 -23.62 -17.03 -56.47
C GLN A 354 -23.23 -18.51 -56.37
N ILE A 355 -22.73 -18.97 -55.22
CA ILE A 355 -22.41 -20.39 -54.99
C ILE A 355 -23.67 -21.25 -55.08
N LYS A 356 -24.81 -20.80 -54.53
CA LYS A 356 -26.09 -21.48 -54.68
C LYS A 356 -26.53 -21.58 -56.14
N ALA A 357 -26.46 -20.49 -56.91
CA ALA A 357 -26.85 -20.49 -58.31
C ALA A 357 -25.99 -21.44 -59.16
N VAL A 358 -24.68 -21.51 -58.89
CA VAL A 358 -23.78 -22.49 -59.54
C VAL A 358 -24.14 -23.92 -59.14
N SER A 359 -24.41 -24.18 -57.86
CA SER A 359 -24.85 -25.49 -57.37
C SER A 359 -26.18 -25.91 -58.01
N ASP A 360 -27.15 -25.02 -58.12
CA ASP A 360 -28.45 -25.29 -58.75
C ASP A 360 -28.31 -25.54 -60.25
N GLY A 361 -27.38 -24.85 -60.92
CA GLY A 361 -27.00 -25.15 -62.31
C GLY A 361 -26.37 -26.53 -62.46
N ILE A 362 -25.46 -26.92 -61.56
CA ILE A 362 -24.84 -28.25 -61.56
C ILE A 362 -25.90 -29.33 -61.34
N THR A 363 -26.82 -29.16 -60.38
CA THR A 363 -27.90 -30.13 -60.15
C THR A 363 -28.83 -30.25 -61.36
N LEU A 364 -29.18 -29.13 -62.02
CA LEU A 364 -29.96 -29.15 -63.27
C LEU A 364 -29.25 -29.93 -64.39
N ILE A 365 -27.95 -29.71 -64.58
CA ILE A 365 -27.14 -30.45 -65.57
C ILE A 365 -27.10 -31.94 -65.23
N GLN A 366 -26.90 -32.28 -63.95
CA GLN A 366 -26.88 -33.66 -63.47
C GLN A 366 -28.24 -34.35 -63.65
N THR A 367 -29.34 -33.60 -63.49
CA THR A 367 -30.71 -34.08 -63.72
C THR A 367 -31.03 -34.26 -65.21
N ALA A 368 -30.45 -33.41 -66.07
CA ALA A 368 -30.57 -33.54 -67.53
C ALA A 368 -29.77 -34.74 -68.08
N LEU A 369 -28.58 -35.00 -67.53
CA LEU A 369 -27.71 -36.11 -67.91
C LEU A 369 -28.18 -37.48 -67.37
N SER A 370 -29.06 -37.49 -66.37
CA SER A 370 -29.64 -38.72 -65.80
C SER A 370 -30.98 -39.13 -66.45
N ARG A 371 -31.37 -38.46 -67.55
CA ARG A 371 -32.47 -38.96 -68.40
C ARG A 371 -31.99 -40.19 -69.19
N PRO A 372 -32.65 -41.35 -69.08
CA PRO A 372 -32.24 -42.55 -69.79
C PRO A 372 -32.38 -42.35 -71.31
N VAL A 373 -31.27 -42.46 -72.04
CA VAL A 373 -31.27 -42.58 -73.50
C VAL A 373 -31.80 -43.97 -73.84
N ILE A 374 -32.98 -44.02 -74.47
CA ILE A 374 -33.54 -45.27 -74.99
C ILE A 374 -32.76 -45.62 -76.26
N ILE A 375 -31.87 -46.61 -76.17
CA ILE A 375 -31.16 -47.19 -77.33
C ILE A 375 -31.99 -48.37 -77.85
N PRO A 376 -32.48 -48.36 -79.10
CA PRO A 376 -33.19 -49.50 -79.69
C PRO A 376 -32.29 -50.74 -79.84
N GLY A 377 -32.88 -51.91 -79.65
CA GLY A 377 -32.24 -53.20 -79.36
C GLY A 377 -31.19 -53.82 -80.31
N PRO A 378 -30.94 -53.39 -81.55
CA PRO A 378 -29.91 -54.07 -82.36
C PRO A 378 -28.46 -53.65 -82.05
N LEU A 379 -28.22 -52.63 -81.22
CA LEU A 379 -26.86 -52.11 -80.95
C LEU A 379 -26.24 -52.56 -79.61
N GLN A 380 -26.98 -53.29 -78.77
CA GLN A 380 -26.45 -53.81 -77.50
C GLN A 380 -25.55 -55.04 -77.66
N SER A 381 -25.60 -55.76 -78.79
CA SER A 381 -24.72 -56.91 -79.05
C SER A 381 -23.39 -56.55 -79.70
N LEU A 382 -23.25 -55.31 -80.22
CA LEU A 382 -21.99 -54.82 -80.82
C LEU A 382 -21.06 -54.15 -79.79
N LEU A 383 -21.60 -53.72 -78.65
CA LEU A 383 -20.85 -53.08 -77.56
C LEU A 383 -20.21 -54.10 -76.60
N SER A 384 -20.66 -55.36 -76.58
CA SER A 384 -20.03 -56.42 -75.79
C SER A 384 -18.77 -57.04 -76.42
N ASP A 385 -18.55 -56.82 -77.72
CA ASP A 385 -17.37 -57.34 -78.45
C ASP A 385 -16.25 -56.31 -78.65
N MET A 386 -16.46 -55.02 -78.31
CA MET A 386 -15.42 -53.98 -78.42
C MET A 386 -14.68 -53.67 -77.10
N THR A 387 -15.07 -54.27 -75.98
CA THR A 387 -14.41 -54.07 -74.67
C THR A 387 -13.34 -55.11 -74.31
N ARG A 388 -13.00 -56.01 -75.24
CA ARG A 388 -11.86 -56.92 -75.15
C ARG A 388 -10.77 -56.49 -76.15
N ASP A 389 -10.23 -55.28 -76.04
CA ASP A 389 -8.90 -54.93 -76.61
C ASP A 389 -8.47 -53.46 -76.35
N LEU A 390 -8.82 -52.86 -75.21
CA LEU A 390 -8.22 -51.58 -74.80
C LEU A 390 -7.82 -51.53 -73.31
N SER A 391 -7.32 -52.66 -72.81
CA SER A 391 -6.34 -52.65 -71.72
C SER A 391 -4.96 -52.41 -72.33
N ASN A 392 -4.28 -51.36 -71.84
CA ASN A 392 -2.93 -50.93 -72.17
C ASN A 392 -2.79 -50.03 -73.42
N MET A 393 -3.02 -48.73 -73.25
CA MET A 393 -2.01 -47.73 -73.62
C MET A 393 -2.13 -46.49 -72.74
N ASP A 394 -0.99 -46.18 -72.14
CA ASP A 394 -0.69 -45.10 -71.19
C ASP A 394 -0.34 -43.83 -71.99
N VAL A 395 -1.06 -42.72 -71.78
CA VAL A 395 -0.60 -41.37 -72.17
C VAL A 395 -1.09 -40.35 -71.13
N GLN A 396 -0.10 -39.67 -70.55
CA GLN A 396 -0.19 -38.53 -69.64
C GLN A 396 -0.66 -37.24 -70.34
N GLN A 397 -1.64 -36.52 -69.77
CA GLN A 397 -1.50 -35.15 -69.22
C GLN A 397 -2.86 -34.47 -68.91
N SER A 398 -2.91 -33.89 -67.71
CA SER A 398 -3.59 -32.66 -67.23
C SER A 398 -5.12 -32.45 -67.40
N SER A 399 -5.88 -32.46 -66.29
CA SER A 399 -6.09 -31.27 -65.42
C SER A 399 -7.20 -31.48 -64.37
N SER A 400 -6.87 -31.02 -63.15
CA SER A 400 -7.74 -30.49 -62.08
C SER A 400 -8.92 -31.31 -61.56
N SER A 401 -8.69 -32.00 -60.44
CA SER A 401 -9.71 -32.21 -59.40
C SER A 401 -9.12 -31.94 -58.01
N SER A 402 -9.80 -31.01 -57.34
CA SER A 402 -10.17 -30.93 -55.92
C SER A 402 -9.19 -31.33 -54.80
N SER A 403 -9.14 -30.38 -53.85
CA SER A 403 -9.09 -30.52 -52.39
C SER A 403 -7.79 -31.01 -51.75
N SER A 404 -7.08 -30.08 -51.15
CA SER A 404 -7.07 -29.82 -49.69
C SER A 404 -5.72 -29.24 -49.30
N LEU A 405 -5.73 -28.22 -48.43
CA LEU A 405 -4.66 -27.39 -47.86
C LEU A 405 -5.03 -25.91 -48.13
N SER A 406 -4.98 -24.95 -47.21
CA SER A 406 -4.62 -24.87 -45.80
C SER A 406 -4.76 -23.38 -45.47
N ALA A 407 -5.49 -23.01 -44.43
CA ALA A 407 -5.53 -21.63 -43.97
C ALA A 407 -4.28 -21.30 -43.15
N PRO A 408 -3.68 -20.10 -43.31
CA PRO A 408 -2.96 -19.46 -42.23
C PRO A 408 -3.76 -18.26 -41.72
N MET A 409 -4.11 -18.34 -40.43
CA MET A 409 -4.52 -17.20 -39.63
C MET A 409 -3.34 -16.25 -39.46
N TYR A 410 -3.54 -14.97 -39.77
CA TYR A 410 -2.67 -13.91 -39.25
C TYR A 410 -3.18 -13.41 -37.91
N SER A 411 -2.21 -13.30 -37.01
CA SER A 411 -2.29 -13.14 -35.58
C SER A 411 -2.30 -11.67 -35.16
N VAL A 412 -3.05 -11.43 -34.08
CA VAL A 412 -2.97 -10.26 -33.20
C VAL A 412 -1.80 -10.49 -32.24
N PRO A 413 -0.98 -9.47 -31.88
CA PRO A 413 0.06 -9.63 -30.88
C PRO A 413 -0.55 -9.57 -29.47
N LEU A 414 -0.42 -10.67 -28.72
CA LEU A 414 -0.63 -10.72 -27.27
C LEU A 414 0.74 -10.83 -26.59
N SER A 415 1.01 -9.90 -25.68
CA SER A 415 2.25 -9.80 -24.92
C SER A 415 2.45 -11.01 -24.00
N SER A 416 3.65 -11.58 -24.07
CA SER A 416 4.07 -12.78 -23.35
C SER A 416 4.35 -12.50 -21.87
N THR A 417 3.74 -13.32 -21.03
CA THR A 417 4.10 -13.53 -19.62
C THR A 417 5.19 -14.59 -19.56
N THR A 418 6.36 -14.26 -19.03
CA THR A 418 7.44 -15.22 -18.78
C THR A 418 7.32 -15.79 -17.37
N LEU A 419 7.09 -17.10 -17.30
CA LEU A 419 7.34 -17.94 -16.13
C LEU A 419 8.81 -18.41 -16.19
N PRO A 420 9.60 -18.32 -15.11
CA PRO A 420 10.85 -19.05 -15.01
C PRO A 420 10.62 -20.44 -14.41
N SER A 421 10.97 -21.45 -15.19
CA SER A 421 11.23 -22.82 -14.75
C SER A 421 12.59 -22.88 -14.03
N SER A 422 12.59 -23.30 -12.77
CA SER A 422 13.78 -23.52 -11.95
C SER A 422 14.39 -24.90 -12.22
N SER A 423 15.56 -24.92 -12.85
CA SER A 423 16.50 -26.04 -12.84
C SER A 423 17.33 -26.01 -11.55
N ASN A 424 17.36 -27.14 -10.84
CA ASN A 424 18.19 -27.37 -9.67
C ASN A 424 19.67 -27.41 -10.05
N SER A 425 20.46 -26.50 -9.49
CA SER A 425 21.89 -26.69 -9.24
C SER A 425 22.14 -26.62 -7.74
N PHE A 426 22.50 -27.77 -7.15
CA PHE A 426 22.95 -27.90 -5.78
C PHE A 426 24.30 -27.20 -5.59
N ASP A 427 24.37 -26.26 -4.65
CA ASP A 427 25.62 -25.74 -4.09
C ASP A 427 25.70 -26.13 -2.61
N PRO A 428 26.70 -26.92 -2.17
CA PRO A 428 26.78 -27.47 -0.82
C PRO A 428 27.42 -26.46 0.13
N SER A 429 26.65 -25.47 0.58
CA SER A 429 27.04 -24.62 1.72
C SER A 429 25.83 -23.92 2.37
N SER A 430 24.74 -24.65 2.57
CA SER A 430 23.69 -24.22 3.50
C SER A 430 24.08 -24.61 4.92
N PHE A 431 24.62 -23.66 5.67
CA PHE A 431 24.50 -23.69 7.12
C PHE A 431 23.01 -23.75 7.45
N ILE A 432 22.59 -24.83 8.13
CA ILE A 432 21.24 -24.98 8.67
C ILE A 432 21.03 -23.88 9.72
N GLN A 433 20.52 -22.72 9.30
CA GLN A 433 19.83 -21.82 10.22
C GLN A 433 18.51 -22.50 10.57
N LEU A 434 18.44 -23.09 11.77
CA LEU A 434 17.20 -23.56 12.36
C LEU A 434 16.24 -22.38 12.48
N GLU A 435 15.30 -22.26 11.53
CA GLU A 435 14.11 -21.44 11.68
C GLU A 435 13.45 -21.77 13.04
N PRO A 436 13.12 -20.77 13.88
CA PRO A 436 12.50 -21.02 15.16
C PRO A 436 11.15 -21.72 14.95
N PHE A 437 10.91 -22.79 15.71
CA PHE A 437 9.70 -23.60 15.60
C PHE A 437 8.44 -22.73 15.80
N THR A 438 7.48 -22.82 14.88
CA THR A 438 6.21 -22.09 14.93
C THR A 438 5.03 -23.05 14.85
N MET A 439 4.05 -22.88 15.74
CA MET A 439 2.81 -23.64 15.70
C MET A 439 1.95 -23.24 14.50
N SER A 440 1.27 -24.21 13.90
CA SER A 440 0.40 -24.04 12.74
C SER A 440 -0.82 -23.17 13.07
N ARG A 441 -1.06 -22.14 12.27
CA ARG A 441 -2.21 -21.21 12.44
C ARG A 441 -3.47 -21.67 11.73
N SER A 442 -3.37 -22.69 10.87
CA SER A 442 -4.49 -23.26 10.12
C SER A 442 -5.25 -24.35 10.86
N VAL A 443 -4.77 -24.76 12.04
CA VAL A 443 -5.45 -25.78 12.88
C VAL A 443 -6.69 -25.18 13.52
N CYS A 444 -7.84 -25.76 13.19
CA CYS A 444 -9.15 -25.23 13.56
C CYS A 444 -9.99 -26.23 14.39
N THR A 445 -9.61 -27.51 14.42
CA THR A 445 -10.30 -28.56 15.17
C THR A 445 -9.49 -29.04 16.37
N VAL A 446 -10.16 -29.61 17.38
CA VAL A 446 -9.48 -30.20 18.55
C VAL A 446 -8.68 -31.44 18.14
N GLN A 447 -9.13 -32.16 17.11
CA GLN A 447 -8.43 -33.34 16.57
C GLN A 447 -7.11 -32.97 15.90
N GLU A 448 -7.11 -31.98 15.00
CA GLU A 448 -5.90 -31.46 14.38
C GLU A 448 -4.95 -30.84 15.43
N LEU A 449 -5.50 -30.17 16.44
CA LEU A 449 -4.71 -29.61 17.54
C LEU A 449 -4.02 -30.70 18.36
N TRP A 450 -4.74 -31.78 18.66
CA TRP A 450 -4.17 -32.93 19.35
C TRP A 450 -3.09 -33.61 18.51
N GLN A 451 -3.33 -33.79 17.21
CA GLN A 451 -2.36 -34.36 16.27
C GLN A 451 -1.09 -33.51 16.14
N GLU A 452 -1.23 -32.18 16.02
CA GLU A 452 -0.09 -31.25 16.00
C GLU A 452 0.73 -31.34 17.30
N TYR A 453 0.05 -31.50 18.43
CA TYR A 453 0.70 -31.59 19.73
C TYR A 453 1.48 -32.89 19.91
N THR A 454 0.93 -34.05 19.54
CA THR A 454 1.54 -35.36 19.79
C THR A 454 2.46 -35.84 18.67
N ILE A 455 2.07 -35.67 17.41
CA ILE A 455 2.76 -36.22 16.23
C ILE A 455 3.45 -35.11 15.43
N GLY A 456 2.80 -33.96 15.30
CA GLY A 456 3.20 -32.87 14.39
C GLY A 456 2.35 -32.85 13.11
N LEU A 457 2.52 -31.81 12.29
CA LEU A 457 1.77 -31.60 11.05
C LEU A 457 2.72 -31.24 9.89
N ASN A 458 2.39 -31.70 8.68
CA ASN A 458 3.11 -31.36 7.45
C ASN A 458 4.63 -31.61 7.51
N GLY A 459 5.04 -32.73 8.11
CA GLY A 459 6.46 -33.09 8.26
C GLY A 459 7.23 -32.29 9.33
N ARG A 460 6.56 -31.42 10.08
CA ARG A 460 7.14 -30.68 11.21
C ARG A 460 7.09 -31.51 12.50
N PRO A 461 8.06 -31.33 13.43
CA PRO A 461 8.06 -32.02 14.72
C PRO A 461 6.86 -31.63 15.58
N SER A 462 6.48 -32.49 16.52
CA SER A 462 5.33 -32.25 17.40
C SER A 462 5.58 -31.11 18.38
N VAL A 463 4.53 -30.37 18.75
CA VAL A 463 4.64 -29.26 19.72
C VAL A 463 5.17 -29.77 21.07
N GLN A 464 4.77 -30.98 21.48
CA GLN A 464 5.27 -31.61 22.69
C GLN A 464 6.79 -31.84 22.63
N SER A 465 7.31 -32.34 21.50
CA SER A 465 8.74 -32.60 21.35
C SER A 465 9.58 -31.31 21.43
N GLN A 466 9.05 -30.20 20.92
CA GLN A 466 9.78 -28.94 20.80
C GLN A 466 9.72 -28.10 22.09
N TYR A 467 8.55 -27.99 22.71
CA TYR A 467 8.36 -27.08 23.85
C TYR A 467 8.38 -27.75 25.22
N GLU A 468 8.04 -29.05 25.32
CA GLU A 468 8.09 -29.78 26.58
C GLU A 468 9.38 -30.61 26.71
N ASN A 469 9.85 -31.21 25.62
CA ASN A 469 11.00 -32.13 25.63
C ASN A 469 12.30 -31.52 25.04
N GLY A 470 12.26 -30.28 24.53
CA GLY A 470 13.41 -29.61 23.91
C GLY A 470 14.31 -28.87 24.92
N ALA A 471 15.61 -28.76 24.61
CA ALA A 471 16.62 -28.15 25.51
C ALA A 471 16.36 -26.67 25.86
N HIS A 472 15.75 -25.92 24.94
CA HIS A 472 15.44 -24.49 25.10
C HIS A 472 13.97 -24.22 25.47
N GLY A 473 13.08 -25.20 25.23
CA GLY A 473 11.65 -25.13 25.52
C GLY A 473 10.99 -23.86 24.98
N LEU A 474 10.04 -23.30 25.74
CA LEU A 474 9.31 -22.09 25.38
C LEU A 474 10.09 -20.77 25.64
N LYS A 475 11.36 -20.84 26.09
CA LYS A 475 12.13 -19.64 26.51
C LYS A 475 12.48 -18.74 25.33
N ASP A 476 12.89 -19.37 24.24
CA ASP A 476 13.36 -18.69 23.02
C ASP A 476 12.22 -18.42 22.01
N ALA A 477 10.99 -18.83 22.36
CA ALA A 477 9.80 -18.54 21.56
C ALA A 477 9.35 -17.07 21.73
N SER A 478 8.82 -16.48 20.66
CA SER A 478 8.24 -15.12 20.71
C SER A 478 7.09 -15.03 21.72
N GLU A 479 6.81 -13.84 22.27
CA GLU A 479 5.66 -13.65 23.17
C GLU A 479 4.31 -14.03 22.52
N THR A 480 4.23 -13.92 21.19
CA THR A 480 3.08 -14.36 20.39
C THR A 480 2.95 -15.88 20.38
N GLU A 481 4.04 -16.62 20.18
CA GLU A 481 4.08 -18.09 20.30
C GLU A 481 3.77 -18.53 21.73
N LYS A 482 4.37 -17.89 22.75
CA LYS A 482 4.07 -18.17 24.17
C LYS A 482 2.60 -17.97 24.52
N ARG A 483 1.97 -16.91 24.00
CA ARG A 483 0.55 -16.65 24.21
C ARG A 483 -0.30 -17.71 23.50
N PHE A 484 0.05 -18.06 22.28
CA PHE A 484 -0.67 -19.06 21.49
C PHE A 484 -0.57 -20.47 22.10
N TYR A 485 0.62 -20.82 22.61
CA TYR A 485 0.89 -22.06 23.30
C TYR A 485 0.01 -22.19 24.54
N ARG A 486 -0.02 -21.14 25.38
CA ARG A 486 -0.86 -21.11 26.59
C ARG A 486 -2.35 -21.34 26.30
N ARG A 487 -2.88 -20.75 25.22
CA ARG A 487 -4.28 -20.94 24.83
C ARG A 487 -4.54 -22.40 24.43
N ARG A 488 -3.69 -22.95 23.57
CA ARG A 488 -3.83 -24.35 23.11
C ARG A 488 -3.64 -25.37 24.22
N MET A 489 -2.76 -25.09 25.17
CA MET A 489 -2.54 -25.97 26.32
C MET A 489 -3.75 -26.11 27.23
N GLY A 490 -4.67 -25.14 27.26
CA GLY A 490 -5.95 -25.28 27.97
C GLY A 490 -6.80 -26.41 27.40
N VAL A 491 -6.90 -26.49 26.07
CA VAL A 491 -7.63 -27.53 25.36
C VAL A 491 -6.92 -28.89 25.47
N ILE A 492 -5.59 -28.91 25.30
CA ILE A 492 -4.78 -30.13 25.41
C ILE A 492 -4.87 -30.76 26.81
N LYS A 493 -4.90 -29.93 27.87
CA LYS A 493 -5.11 -30.42 29.24
C LYS A 493 -6.48 -31.07 29.41
N ALA A 494 -7.54 -30.47 28.87
CA ALA A 494 -8.88 -31.05 28.90
C ALA A 494 -8.95 -32.39 28.15
N VAL A 495 -8.26 -32.52 27.00
CA VAL A 495 -8.13 -33.81 26.30
C VAL A 495 -7.45 -34.85 27.20
N LYS A 496 -6.32 -34.51 27.84
CA LYS A 496 -5.61 -35.41 28.77
C LYS A 496 -6.47 -35.81 29.98
N GLU A 497 -7.29 -34.90 30.49
CA GLU A 497 -8.20 -35.15 31.61
C GLU A 497 -9.35 -36.10 31.22
N LEU A 498 -9.93 -35.93 30.04
CA LEU A 498 -10.92 -36.86 29.48
C LEU A 498 -10.33 -38.24 29.18
N MET A 499 -9.11 -38.32 28.65
CA MET A 499 -8.40 -39.59 28.45
C MET A 499 -8.28 -40.37 29.75
N LYS A 500 -7.89 -39.70 30.83
CA LYS A 500 -7.66 -40.33 32.13
C LYS A 500 -8.96 -40.75 32.83
N SER A 501 -10.02 -39.96 32.69
CA SER A 501 -11.28 -40.17 33.40
C SER A 501 -12.22 -41.16 32.72
N ARG A 502 -12.21 -41.23 31.39
CA ARG A 502 -13.06 -42.13 30.60
C ARG A 502 -12.30 -43.34 30.04
N GLU A 503 -11.00 -43.46 30.32
CA GLU A 503 -10.13 -44.54 29.80
C GLU A 503 -10.17 -44.70 28.27
N ILE A 504 -10.30 -43.57 27.56
CA ILE A 504 -10.37 -43.51 26.08
C ILE A 504 -9.08 -42.99 25.46
N THR A 505 -8.90 -43.23 24.17
CA THR A 505 -7.72 -42.73 23.45
C THR A 505 -7.75 -41.20 23.30
N GLY A 506 -6.57 -40.58 23.15
CA GLY A 506 -6.48 -39.12 22.97
C GLY A 506 -7.17 -38.62 21.71
N SER A 507 -7.21 -39.44 20.64
CA SER A 507 -7.97 -39.10 19.43
C SER A 507 -9.47 -39.08 19.73
N GLU A 508 -10.01 -40.06 20.46
CA GLU A 508 -11.43 -40.13 20.84
C GLU A 508 -11.83 -38.99 21.77
N ALA A 509 -11.02 -38.70 22.80
CA ALA A 509 -11.23 -37.57 23.70
C ALA A 509 -11.23 -36.23 22.92
N ALA A 510 -10.33 -36.06 21.95
CA ALA A 510 -10.31 -34.89 21.09
C ALA A 510 -11.56 -34.81 20.19
N LYS A 511 -12.14 -35.94 19.75
CA LYS A 511 -13.42 -35.93 19.00
C LYS A 511 -14.57 -35.44 19.87
N PHE A 512 -14.71 -35.92 21.10
CA PHE A 512 -15.78 -35.48 22.02
C PHE A 512 -15.73 -33.98 22.30
N LEU A 513 -14.54 -33.45 22.58
CA LEU A 513 -14.36 -32.01 22.77
C LEU A 513 -14.61 -31.20 21.48
N ASP A 514 -14.29 -31.76 20.30
CA ASP A 514 -14.59 -31.07 19.03
C ASP A 514 -16.10 -31.03 18.74
N VAL A 515 -16.83 -32.10 19.06
CA VAL A 515 -18.31 -32.14 18.97
C VAL A 515 -18.91 -31.08 19.88
N HIS A 516 -18.43 -30.97 21.12
CA HIS A 516 -18.89 -29.92 22.04
C HIS A 516 -18.55 -28.51 21.53
N ARG A 517 -17.34 -28.30 20.98
CA ARG A 517 -16.94 -27.02 20.36
C ARG A 517 -17.91 -26.61 19.25
N GLN A 518 -18.37 -27.54 18.43
CA GLN A 518 -19.32 -27.27 17.34
C GLN A 518 -20.70 -26.80 17.86
N GLY A 519 -21.07 -27.17 19.09
CA GLY A 519 -22.29 -26.71 19.75
C GLY A 519 -22.20 -25.31 20.38
N LEU A 520 -21.01 -24.70 20.43
CA LEU A 520 -20.84 -23.35 20.97
C LEU A 520 -21.34 -22.29 19.97
N LYS A 521 -21.86 -21.17 20.50
CA LYS A 521 -22.32 -20.00 19.71
C LYS A 521 -21.27 -19.48 18.71
N ASN A 522 -19.99 -19.69 19.01
CA ASN A 522 -18.88 -19.49 18.07
C ASN A 522 -17.97 -20.73 18.12
N PRO A 523 -17.97 -21.59 17.10
CA PRO A 523 -17.21 -22.85 17.12
C PRO A 523 -15.73 -22.60 16.79
N SER A 524 -15.02 -21.88 17.66
CA SER A 524 -13.56 -21.66 17.56
C SER A 524 -12.83 -22.30 18.73
N LEU A 525 -11.55 -22.65 18.54
CA LEU A 525 -10.71 -23.19 19.62
C LEU A 525 -10.55 -22.18 20.78
N ASP A 526 -10.51 -20.88 20.47
CA ASP A 526 -10.47 -19.82 21.48
C ASP A 526 -11.78 -19.73 22.28
N ALA A 527 -12.94 -19.95 21.65
CA ALA A 527 -14.21 -20.03 22.36
C ALA A 527 -14.29 -21.25 23.28
N LEU A 528 -13.81 -22.41 22.81
CA LEU A 528 -13.71 -23.63 23.62
C LEU A 528 -12.77 -23.42 24.82
N GLN A 529 -11.59 -22.79 24.61
CA GLN A 529 -10.65 -22.51 25.70
C GLN A 529 -11.25 -21.57 26.75
N ASN A 530 -11.97 -20.54 26.32
CA ASN A 530 -12.67 -19.64 27.24
C ASN A 530 -13.76 -20.35 28.04
N TRP A 531 -14.50 -21.28 27.41
CA TRP A 531 -15.45 -22.13 28.10
C TRP A 531 -14.76 -23.03 29.13
N LEU A 532 -13.69 -23.73 28.72
CA LEU A 532 -12.91 -24.61 29.61
C LEU A 532 -12.32 -23.86 30.81
N SER A 533 -11.94 -22.59 30.66
CA SER A 533 -11.44 -21.78 31.79
C SER A 533 -12.49 -21.45 32.86
N LYS A 534 -13.78 -21.65 32.55
CA LYS A 534 -14.92 -21.36 33.43
C LYS A 534 -15.70 -22.63 33.82
N ALA A 535 -15.52 -23.71 33.07
CA ALA A 535 -16.17 -25.00 33.30
C ALA A 535 -15.64 -25.66 34.57
N SER A 536 -16.52 -26.29 35.35
CA SER A 536 -16.12 -27.14 36.46
C SER A 536 -15.58 -28.48 35.94
N ALA A 537 -14.87 -29.23 36.79
CA ALA A 537 -14.40 -30.57 36.42
C ALA A 537 -15.57 -31.49 36.02
N ILE A 538 -16.74 -31.34 36.64
CA ILE A 538 -17.95 -32.10 36.30
C ILE A 538 -18.45 -31.74 34.89
N ASP A 539 -18.42 -30.45 34.53
CA ASP A 539 -18.83 -29.99 33.20
C ASP A 539 -17.91 -30.53 32.12
N ILE A 540 -16.60 -30.53 32.35
CA ILE A 540 -15.59 -31.06 31.42
C ILE A 540 -15.78 -32.58 31.25
N LEU A 541 -16.09 -33.30 32.32
CA LEU A 541 -16.37 -34.73 32.30
C LEU A 541 -17.71 -35.09 31.66
N SER A 542 -18.63 -34.14 31.52
CA SER A 542 -19.94 -34.34 30.88
C SER A 542 -19.91 -34.19 29.36
N VAL A 543 -18.85 -33.57 28.82
CA VAL A 543 -18.51 -33.58 27.38
C VAL A 543 -18.01 -34.95 26.99
#